data_AF-A0AAN8RNE4-F1
#
_entry.id   AF-A0AAN8RNE4-F1
#
_cell.length_a   1.000
_cell.length_b   1.000
_cell.length_c   1.000
_cell.angle_alpha   90.00
_cell.angle_beta   90.00
_cell.angle_gamma   90.00
#
_symmetry.space_group_name_H-M   'P 1'
#
loop_
_entity.id
_entity.type
_entity.pdbx_description
1 polymer ?
#
loop_
_entity_poly.entity_id
_entity_poly.type
_entity_poly.pdbx_seq_one_letter_code
_entity_poly.pdbx_strand_id
1 'polypeptide(L)'
;MAGYKPPTSRCYICPSTTNLFPCSRCSAVEYCSPSHQSQDATRHSTECNNIHESHQRFQTVHNGIKQTYNVTDEGMLPLFNRYIDGALFKHPLSIEYLTASEEYSNSLLSVEGSVAALELVYEHAVWMHCIAHDQNEPGFFVTAALLRMGRDEVCFRYLRAHEDDGAVRSMHSPAVELRRDLLGGFVNQPGIVDMLWGKIKIGEYITATSGLAAMLILFWWINDLKNIENFREVEGWLIQNLNRDVVYMIAETIPQTDFVRTKRLYENDNQKLIEKMETWMEYYFLKLAYQHAGIWQRLLEGIDNNGRFSSQFGSANLPAELCWRAWKDTPGAAEYLRGMVPKAVQWFKEKESLEQVKVAGGIRVDWEEEQMILFGEFLSTV
;
A
#
# COMPACT_ATOMS: atom_id res chain seq x y z
N MET A 1 2.29 9.41 21.18
CA MET A 1 1.51 9.99 20.06
C MET A 1 0.45 8.98 19.65
N ALA A 2 -0.70 9.39 19.14
CA ALA A 2 -1.65 8.43 18.58
C ALA A 2 -1.07 7.90 17.26
N GLY A 3 -0.88 6.60 17.10
CA GLY A 3 -0.53 6.01 15.81
C GLY A 3 -1.76 5.80 14.93
N TYR A 4 -1.55 5.17 13.78
CA TYR A 4 -2.60 4.80 12.85
C TYR A 4 -3.51 3.72 13.46
N LYS A 5 -4.81 4.02 13.55
CA LYS A 5 -5.82 3.07 13.99
C LYS A 5 -6.57 2.53 12.77
N PRO A 6 -6.32 1.28 12.35
CA PRO A 6 -7.07 0.71 11.24
C PRO A 6 -8.57 0.68 11.55
N PRO A 7 -9.42 0.77 10.51
CA PRO A 7 -10.84 0.58 10.68
C PRO A 7 -11.11 -0.83 11.22
N THR A 8 -12.10 -0.92 12.10
CA THR A 8 -12.62 -2.18 12.64
C THR A 8 -14.02 -2.41 12.10
N SER A 9 -14.39 -3.67 11.84
CA SER A 9 -15.75 -4.00 11.42
C SER A 9 -16.72 -3.54 12.49
N ARG A 10 -17.61 -2.63 12.10
CA ARG A 10 -18.58 -1.99 12.99
C ARG A 10 -19.81 -1.56 12.22
N CYS A 11 -20.88 -1.34 12.94
CA CYS A 11 -22.08 -0.73 12.37
C CYS A 11 -21.74 0.65 11.80
N TYR A 12 -22.23 0.95 10.61
CA TYR A 12 -21.96 2.23 9.97
C TYR A 12 -22.60 3.44 10.71
N ILE A 13 -23.64 3.17 11.52
CA ILE A 13 -24.38 4.19 12.28
C ILE A 13 -23.91 4.31 13.74
N CYS A 14 -23.46 3.22 14.36
CA CYS A 14 -23.10 3.22 15.78
C CYS A 14 -21.79 2.45 16.05
N PRO A 15 -21.15 2.63 17.22
CA PRO A 15 -19.90 1.93 17.53
C PRO A 15 -19.99 0.41 17.74
N SER A 16 -21.16 -0.23 17.54
CA SER A 16 -21.31 -1.67 17.75
C SER A 16 -20.43 -2.46 16.78
N THR A 17 -19.70 -3.44 17.29
CA THR A 17 -18.87 -4.39 16.54
C THR A 17 -19.46 -5.80 16.52
N THR A 18 -20.70 -5.96 17.00
CA THR A 18 -21.35 -7.28 17.15
C THR A 18 -22.64 -7.36 16.36
N ASN A 19 -23.01 -8.60 15.95
CA ASN A 19 -24.21 -8.91 15.17
C ASN A 19 -24.35 -8.03 13.93
N LEU A 20 -23.21 -7.79 13.27
CA LEU A 20 -23.15 -7.05 12.03
C LEU A 20 -23.72 -7.92 10.91
N PHE A 21 -24.55 -7.33 10.07
CA PHE A 21 -24.95 -7.93 8.81
C PHE A 21 -24.73 -6.92 7.67
N PRO A 22 -24.31 -7.41 6.50
CA PRO A 22 -24.03 -6.55 5.36
C PRO A 22 -25.31 -6.02 4.73
N CYS A 23 -25.21 -4.86 4.08
CA CYS A 23 -26.24 -4.36 3.18
C CYS A 23 -26.53 -5.40 2.09
N SER A 24 -27.78 -5.88 2.00
CA SER A 24 -28.17 -6.95 1.07
C SER A 24 -27.98 -6.62 -0.41
N ARG A 25 -27.72 -5.36 -0.76
CA ARG A 25 -27.58 -4.91 -2.16
C ARG A 25 -26.13 -4.74 -2.61
N CYS A 26 -25.27 -4.14 -1.79
CA CYS A 26 -23.88 -3.84 -2.15
C CYS A 26 -22.85 -4.60 -1.32
N SER A 27 -23.25 -5.18 -0.19
CA SER A 27 -22.37 -5.83 0.81
C SER A 27 -21.24 -4.99 1.40
N ALA A 28 -21.03 -3.76 0.92
CA ALA A 28 -19.90 -2.91 1.28
C ALA A 28 -20.08 -2.12 2.58
N VAL A 29 -21.24 -2.20 3.23
CA VAL A 29 -21.55 -1.51 4.49
C VAL A 29 -22.27 -2.47 5.42
N GLU A 30 -21.94 -2.43 6.71
CA GLU A 30 -22.50 -3.31 7.73
C GLU A 30 -23.34 -2.56 8.76
N TYR A 31 -24.40 -3.21 9.25
CA TYR A 31 -25.30 -2.67 10.26
C TYR A 31 -25.54 -3.68 11.37
N CYS A 32 -25.73 -3.22 12.60
CA CYS A 32 -26.09 -4.11 13.71
C CYS A 32 -27.61 -4.35 13.85
N SER A 33 -28.43 -3.63 13.08
CA SER A 33 -29.90 -3.81 13.05
C SER A 33 -30.52 -3.30 11.75
N PRO A 34 -31.66 -3.83 11.31
CA PRO A 34 -32.40 -3.29 10.17
C PRO A 34 -32.85 -1.83 10.38
N SER A 35 -33.03 -1.42 11.63
CA SER A 35 -33.32 -0.03 11.99
C SER A 35 -32.18 0.91 11.60
N HIS A 36 -30.92 0.53 11.87
CA HIS A 36 -29.76 1.34 11.48
C HIS A 36 -29.57 1.38 9.96
N GLN A 37 -29.82 0.27 9.26
CA GLN A 37 -29.82 0.26 7.80
C GLN A 37 -30.89 1.22 7.24
N SER A 38 -32.10 1.20 7.82
CA SER A 38 -33.20 2.09 7.40
C SER A 38 -32.87 3.56 7.69
N GLN A 39 -32.21 3.84 8.81
CA GLN A 39 -31.75 5.19 9.17
C GLN A 39 -30.68 5.72 8.20
N ASP A 40 -29.76 4.86 7.76
CA ASP A 40 -28.69 5.24 6.82
C ASP A 40 -29.15 5.30 5.37
N ALA A 41 -30.34 4.78 5.04
CA ALA A 41 -30.78 4.52 3.68
C ALA A 41 -30.62 5.71 2.73
N THR A 42 -31.01 6.92 3.16
CA THR A 42 -30.93 8.14 2.34
C THR A 42 -29.48 8.55 2.04
N ARG A 43 -28.56 8.39 2.99
CA ARG A 43 -27.15 8.73 2.79
C ARG A 43 -26.45 7.64 1.98
N HIS A 44 -26.67 6.38 2.35
CA HIS A 44 -26.07 5.22 1.73
C HIS A 44 -26.56 4.96 0.30
N SER A 45 -27.79 5.37 -0.07
CA SER A 45 -28.40 5.00 -1.35
C SER A 45 -27.53 5.36 -2.56
N THR A 46 -26.86 6.53 -2.54
CA THR A 46 -26.01 6.97 -3.65
C THR A 46 -24.77 6.08 -3.78
N GLU A 47 -24.05 5.85 -2.68
CA GLU A 47 -22.88 4.95 -2.64
C GLU A 47 -23.28 3.51 -3.03
N CYS A 48 -24.39 3.03 -2.48
CA CYS A 48 -24.95 1.71 -2.74
C CYS A 48 -25.31 1.51 -4.22
N ASN A 49 -25.97 2.50 -4.84
CA ASN A 49 -26.29 2.47 -6.27
C ASN A 49 -25.02 2.43 -7.11
N ASN A 50 -24.04 3.30 -6.82
CA ASN A 50 -22.78 3.34 -7.58
C ASN A 50 -22.04 2.01 -7.54
N ILE A 51 -21.93 1.39 -6.36
CA ILE A 51 -21.29 0.06 -6.18
C ILE A 51 -22.10 -1.02 -6.90
N HIS A 52 -23.42 -0.98 -6.81
CA HIS A 52 -24.27 -1.97 -7.45
C HIS A 52 -24.19 -1.88 -8.98
N GLU A 53 -24.23 -0.68 -9.54
CA GLU A 53 -24.15 -0.43 -10.98
C GLU A 53 -22.77 -0.79 -11.54
N SER A 54 -21.68 -0.39 -10.87
CA SER A 54 -20.32 -0.75 -11.27
C SER A 54 -20.09 -2.27 -11.19
N HIS A 55 -20.60 -2.93 -10.13
CA HIS A 55 -20.54 -4.39 -10.01
C HIS A 55 -21.35 -5.08 -11.10
N GLN A 56 -22.58 -4.64 -11.39
CA GLN A 56 -23.40 -5.19 -12.47
C GLN A 56 -22.75 -5.02 -13.84
N ARG A 57 -22.13 -3.86 -14.10
CA ARG A 57 -21.38 -3.63 -15.33
C ARG A 57 -20.20 -4.59 -15.44
N PHE A 58 -19.39 -4.72 -14.38
CA PHE A 58 -18.29 -5.67 -14.33
C PHE A 58 -18.77 -7.11 -14.61
N GLN A 59 -19.82 -7.56 -13.92
CA GLN A 59 -20.40 -8.90 -14.11
C GLN A 59 -20.92 -9.11 -15.54
N THR A 60 -21.50 -8.08 -16.16
CA THR A 60 -22.00 -8.15 -17.54
C THR A 60 -20.84 -8.39 -18.52
N VAL A 61 -19.78 -7.58 -18.43
CA VAL A 61 -18.60 -7.73 -19.29
C VAL A 61 -17.88 -9.06 -19.02
N HIS A 62 -17.73 -9.42 -17.74
CA HIS A 62 -17.14 -10.68 -17.29
C HIS A 62 -17.86 -11.90 -17.90
N ASN A 63 -19.18 -11.95 -17.77
CA ASN A 63 -19.99 -13.03 -18.33
C ASN A 63 -20.02 -13.00 -19.86
N GLY A 64 -19.96 -11.82 -20.47
CA GLY A 64 -19.82 -11.67 -21.92
C GLY A 64 -18.52 -12.30 -22.45
N ILE A 65 -17.40 -12.12 -21.73
CA ILE A 65 -16.13 -12.79 -22.05
C ILE A 65 -16.27 -14.30 -21.88
N LYS A 66 -16.81 -14.77 -20.74
CA LYS A 66 -17.03 -16.20 -20.50
C LYS A 66 -17.84 -16.85 -21.62
N GLN A 67 -18.90 -16.19 -22.07
CA GLN A 67 -19.73 -16.67 -23.18
C GLN A 67 -18.99 -16.64 -24.52
N THR A 68 -18.28 -15.53 -24.83
CA THR A 68 -17.56 -15.35 -26.09
C THR A 68 -16.45 -16.39 -26.28
N TYR A 69 -15.75 -16.73 -25.21
CA TYR A 69 -14.63 -17.68 -25.22
C TYR A 69 -15.01 -19.08 -24.74
N ASN A 70 -16.27 -19.29 -24.36
CA ASN A 70 -16.79 -20.55 -23.80
C ASN A 70 -15.94 -21.08 -22.63
N VAL A 71 -15.70 -20.24 -21.62
CA VAL A 71 -14.90 -20.57 -20.43
C VAL A 71 -15.69 -20.42 -19.13
N THR A 72 -15.26 -21.16 -18.09
CA THR A 72 -15.69 -20.95 -16.70
C THR A 72 -14.84 -19.88 -16.03
N ASP A 73 -15.09 -19.58 -14.74
CA ASP A 73 -14.26 -18.65 -13.97
C ASP A 73 -12.81 -19.12 -13.85
N GLU A 74 -12.60 -20.43 -13.69
CA GLU A 74 -11.25 -21.03 -13.70
C GLU A 74 -10.59 -20.91 -15.08
N GLY A 75 -11.40 -20.97 -16.14
CA GLY A 75 -10.96 -20.81 -17.52
C GLY A 75 -10.71 -19.36 -17.95
N MET A 76 -11.08 -18.36 -17.13
CA MET A 76 -10.75 -16.95 -17.40
C MET A 76 -9.24 -16.70 -17.31
N LEU A 77 -8.55 -17.35 -16.37
CA LEU A 77 -7.14 -17.11 -16.11
C LEU A 77 -6.24 -17.33 -17.34
N PRO A 78 -6.33 -18.47 -18.09
CA PRO A 78 -5.57 -18.63 -19.32
C PRO A 78 -5.85 -17.60 -20.42
N LEU A 79 -7.06 -17.00 -20.47
CA LEU A 79 -7.43 -16.04 -21.52
C LEU A 79 -6.65 -14.72 -21.43
N PHE A 80 -6.24 -14.35 -20.22
CA PHE A 80 -5.43 -13.16 -19.94
C PHE A 80 -3.95 -13.51 -19.75
N ASN A 81 -3.51 -14.73 -20.10
CA ASN A 81 -2.09 -15.05 -20.10
C ASN A 81 -1.45 -14.59 -21.42
N ARG A 82 -0.74 -13.44 -21.38
CA ARG A 82 -0.10 -12.85 -22.55
C ARG A 82 0.97 -13.76 -23.17
N TYR A 83 1.61 -14.61 -22.36
CA TYR A 83 2.67 -15.52 -22.83
C TYR A 83 2.14 -16.63 -23.75
N ILE A 84 0.83 -16.88 -23.77
CA ILE A 84 0.17 -17.87 -24.64
C ILE A 84 -0.64 -17.14 -25.74
N ASP A 85 -0.13 -16.00 -26.22
CA ASP A 85 -0.81 -15.16 -27.21
C ASP A 85 -2.23 -14.73 -26.75
N GLY A 86 -2.36 -14.37 -25.46
CA GLY A 86 -3.62 -14.08 -24.77
C GLY A 86 -4.67 -13.37 -25.64
N ALA A 87 -5.61 -14.16 -26.16
CA ALA A 87 -6.54 -13.75 -27.21
C ALA A 87 -7.41 -12.57 -26.77
N LEU A 88 -7.60 -12.39 -25.46
CA LEU A 88 -8.44 -11.36 -24.91
C LEU A 88 -7.80 -9.97 -24.96
N PHE A 89 -6.48 -9.83 -24.79
CA PHE A 89 -5.83 -8.51 -24.84
C PHE A 89 -5.86 -7.86 -26.23
N LYS A 90 -6.04 -8.67 -27.27
CA LYS A 90 -6.27 -8.18 -28.64
C LYS A 90 -7.75 -7.87 -28.90
N HIS A 91 -8.64 -8.25 -27.98
CA HIS A 91 -10.07 -8.08 -28.11
C HIS A 91 -10.53 -6.76 -27.46
N PRO A 92 -11.43 -5.99 -28.09
CA PRO A 92 -11.97 -4.76 -27.52
C PRO A 92 -12.57 -4.91 -26.12
N LEU A 93 -13.10 -6.10 -25.80
CA LEU A 93 -13.64 -6.43 -24.47
C LEU A 93 -12.60 -6.37 -23.34
N SER A 94 -11.30 -6.50 -23.62
CA SER A 94 -10.29 -6.39 -22.56
C SER A 94 -10.26 -5.00 -21.94
N ILE A 95 -10.31 -3.94 -22.75
CA ILE A 95 -10.33 -2.56 -22.25
C ILE A 95 -11.60 -2.33 -21.43
N GLU A 96 -12.76 -2.71 -21.97
CA GLU A 96 -14.04 -2.55 -21.28
C GLU A 96 -14.07 -3.30 -19.94
N TYR A 97 -13.48 -4.49 -19.91
CA TYR A 97 -13.39 -5.31 -18.71
C TYR A 97 -12.52 -4.65 -17.63
N LEU A 98 -11.37 -4.12 -18.02
CA LEU A 98 -10.46 -3.43 -17.11
C LEU A 98 -11.07 -2.15 -16.58
N THR A 99 -11.71 -1.36 -17.45
CA THR A 99 -12.45 -0.16 -17.04
C THR A 99 -13.58 -0.50 -16.07
N ALA A 100 -14.40 -1.52 -16.35
CA ALA A 100 -15.48 -1.93 -15.45
C ALA A 100 -14.95 -2.45 -14.10
N SER A 101 -13.83 -3.18 -14.12
CA SER A 101 -13.14 -3.61 -12.90
C SER A 101 -12.61 -2.44 -12.08
N GLU A 102 -11.98 -1.47 -12.73
CA GLU A 102 -11.46 -0.26 -12.08
C GLU A 102 -12.58 0.57 -11.45
N GLU A 103 -13.68 0.78 -12.18
CA GLU A 103 -14.88 1.46 -11.68
C GLU A 103 -15.45 0.76 -10.44
N TYR A 104 -15.49 -0.58 -10.45
CA TYR A 104 -15.95 -1.34 -9.29
C TYR A 104 -15.02 -1.15 -8.08
N SER A 105 -13.71 -1.35 -8.24
CA SER A 105 -12.73 -1.11 -7.17
C SER A 105 -12.79 0.30 -6.61
N ASN A 106 -12.88 1.31 -7.48
CA ASN A 106 -12.99 2.71 -7.08
C ASN A 106 -14.28 2.99 -6.30
N SER A 107 -15.41 2.43 -6.76
CA SER A 107 -16.70 2.59 -6.07
C SER A 107 -16.67 2.00 -4.66
N LEU A 108 -16.03 0.85 -4.46
CA LEU A 108 -15.85 0.24 -3.14
C LEU A 108 -14.87 1.05 -2.26
N LEU A 109 -13.73 1.47 -2.82
CA LEU A 109 -12.77 2.30 -2.09
C LEU A 109 -13.35 3.65 -1.68
N SER A 110 -14.37 4.16 -2.40
CA SER A 110 -15.03 5.42 -2.04
C SER A 110 -15.70 5.37 -0.67
N VAL A 111 -16.16 4.19 -0.22
CA VAL A 111 -16.81 3.98 1.08
C VAL A 111 -15.81 4.24 2.22
N GLU A 112 -16.12 5.21 3.06
CA GLU A 112 -15.24 5.65 4.15
C GLU A 112 -15.41 4.77 5.39
N GLY A 113 -14.29 4.34 5.99
CA GLY A 113 -14.28 3.61 7.26
C GLY A 113 -14.92 2.21 7.26
N SER A 114 -15.34 1.67 6.11
CA SER A 114 -15.93 0.33 6.02
C SER A 114 -14.86 -0.74 5.75
N VAL A 115 -14.66 -1.65 6.71
CA VAL A 115 -13.79 -2.82 6.54
C VAL A 115 -14.35 -3.75 5.47
N ALA A 116 -15.66 -4.01 5.45
CA ALA A 116 -16.30 -4.86 4.46
C ALA A 116 -16.06 -4.37 3.01
N ALA A 117 -16.08 -3.05 2.79
CA ALA A 117 -15.75 -2.48 1.47
C ALA A 117 -14.29 -2.74 1.10
N LEU A 118 -13.36 -2.55 2.04
CA LEU A 118 -11.93 -2.80 1.82
C LEU A 118 -11.63 -4.28 1.56
N GLU A 119 -12.34 -5.19 2.24
CA GLU A 119 -12.23 -6.63 2.00
C GLU A 119 -12.72 -7.01 0.60
N LEU A 120 -13.87 -6.48 0.17
CA LEU A 120 -14.37 -6.68 -1.20
C LEU A 120 -13.39 -6.14 -2.27
N VAL A 121 -12.77 -4.97 -2.04
CA VAL A 121 -11.73 -4.44 -2.94
C VAL A 121 -10.53 -5.37 -2.97
N TYR A 122 -10.06 -5.81 -1.80
CA TYR A 122 -8.91 -6.68 -1.69
C TYR A 122 -9.15 -8.01 -2.44
N GLU A 123 -10.28 -8.66 -2.21
CA GLU A 123 -10.65 -9.91 -2.87
C GLU A 123 -10.72 -9.74 -4.40
N HIS A 124 -11.44 -8.71 -4.85
CA HIS A 124 -11.57 -8.40 -6.27
C HIS A 124 -10.21 -8.06 -6.91
N ALA A 125 -9.40 -7.24 -6.25
CA ALA A 125 -8.10 -6.82 -6.76
C ALA A 125 -7.09 -7.96 -6.80
N VAL A 126 -7.07 -8.85 -5.80
CA VAL A 126 -6.25 -10.07 -5.80
C VAL A 126 -6.65 -10.97 -6.96
N TRP A 127 -7.95 -11.15 -7.17
CA TRP A 127 -8.47 -11.94 -8.28
C TRP A 127 -8.09 -11.34 -9.64
N MET A 128 -8.24 -10.01 -9.80
CA MET A 128 -7.82 -9.29 -11.01
C MET A 128 -6.31 -9.36 -11.22
N HIS A 129 -5.51 -9.29 -10.16
CA HIS A 129 -4.06 -9.42 -10.22
C HIS A 129 -3.63 -10.81 -10.69
N CYS A 130 -4.35 -11.85 -10.25
CA CYS A 130 -4.09 -13.21 -10.74
C CYS A 130 -4.30 -13.33 -12.26
N ILE A 131 -5.22 -12.55 -12.82
CA ILE A 131 -5.64 -12.68 -14.21
C ILE A 131 -4.88 -11.72 -15.14
N ALA A 132 -4.61 -10.48 -14.74
CA ALA A 132 -4.13 -9.41 -15.63
C ALA A 132 -2.73 -8.85 -15.27
N HIS A 133 -1.87 -9.67 -14.66
CA HIS A 133 -0.58 -9.28 -14.08
C HIS A 133 0.32 -8.38 -14.96
N ASP A 134 0.43 -8.65 -16.27
CA ASP A 134 1.48 -8.06 -17.12
C ASP A 134 1.14 -6.69 -17.73
N GLN A 135 -0.11 -6.25 -17.67
CA GLN A 135 -0.58 -5.06 -18.41
C GLN A 135 -1.43 -4.11 -17.58
N ASN A 136 -1.95 -4.56 -16.45
CA ASN A 136 -2.63 -3.70 -15.51
C ASN A 136 -1.96 -3.85 -14.17
N GLU A 137 -1.92 -2.77 -13.42
CA GLU A 137 -1.42 -2.77 -12.06
C GLU A 137 -2.63 -2.77 -11.09
N PRO A 138 -3.52 -3.79 -11.07
CA PRO A 138 -4.53 -3.91 -10.02
C PRO A 138 -3.87 -4.04 -8.64
N GLY A 139 -2.55 -4.29 -8.61
CA GLY A 139 -1.73 -4.20 -7.41
C GLY A 139 -1.85 -2.89 -6.65
N PHE A 140 -2.24 -1.78 -7.30
CA PHE A 140 -2.53 -0.55 -6.57
C PHE A 140 -3.72 -0.70 -5.64
N PHE A 141 -4.78 -1.37 -6.09
CA PHE A 141 -5.98 -1.61 -5.30
C PHE A 141 -5.71 -2.59 -4.16
N VAL A 142 -4.90 -3.63 -4.40
CA VAL A 142 -4.43 -4.55 -3.35
C VAL A 142 -3.69 -3.75 -2.27
N THR A 143 -2.72 -2.94 -2.68
CA THR A 143 -1.91 -2.11 -1.78
C THR A 143 -2.75 -1.12 -0.99
N ALA A 144 -3.63 -0.37 -1.67
CA ALA A 144 -4.50 0.60 -1.03
C ALA A 144 -5.46 -0.03 -0.02
N ALA A 145 -6.03 -1.20 -0.35
CA ALA A 145 -6.90 -1.94 0.55
C ALA A 145 -6.14 -2.43 1.79
N LEU A 146 -4.97 -3.05 1.60
CA LEU A 146 -4.14 -3.56 2.72
C LEU A 146 -3.67 -2.43 3.65
N LEU A 147 -3.19 -1.31 3.10
CA LEU A 147 -2.82 -0.13 3.89
C LEU A 147 -4.02 0.38 4.70
N ARG A 148 -5.18 0.57 4.05
CA ARG A 148 -6.37 1.10 4.72
C ARG A 148 -6.99 0.14 5.72
N MET A 149 -6.68 -1.16 5.65
CA MET A 149 -7.04 -2.15 6.68
C MET A 149 -5.99 -2.24 7.80
N GLY A 150 -4.85 -1.56 7.68
CA GLY A 150 -3.71 -1.70 8.60
C GLY A 150 -3.04 -3.07 8.55
N ARG A 151 -3.20 -3.84 7.46
CA ARG A 151 -2.54 -5.13 7.24
C ARG A 151 -1.13 -4.92 6.70
N ASP A 152 -0.32 -4.20 7.46
CA ASP A 152 0.99 -3.67 7.09
C ASP A 152 2.03 -4.75 6.77
N GLU A 153 2.13 -5.82 7.56
CA GLU A 153 3.02 -6.96 7.29
C GLU A 153 2.67 -7.65 5.96
N VAL A 154 1.38 -7.91 5.72
CA VAL A 154 0.90 -8.52 4.48
C VAL A 154 1.15 -7.59 3.29
N CYS A 155 0.89 -6.29 3.47
CA CYS A 155 1.16 -5.28 2.47
C CYS A 155 2.65 -5.25 2.10
N PHE A 156 3.54 -5.16 3.09
CA PHE A 156 4.98 -5.09 2.84
C PHE A 156 5.49 -6.32 2.09
N ARG A 157 5.06 -7.53 2.48
CA ARG A 157 5.41 -8.77 1.77
C ARG A 157 4.89 -8.77 0.33
N TYR A 158 3.65 -8.32 0.12
CA TYR A 158 3.09 -8.16 -1.22
C TYR A 158 3.95 -7.21 -2.08
N LEU A 159 4.34 -6.05 -1.54
CA LEU A 159 5.18 -5.08 -2.24
C LEU A 159 6.55 -5.68 -2.61
N ARG A 160 7.20 -6.37 -1.67
CA ARG A 160 8.50 -6.99 -1.89
C ARG A 160 8.44 -8.11 -2.93
N ALA A 161 7.43 -8.96 -2.84
CA ALA A 161 7.24 -10.03 -3.81
C ALA A 161 6.93 -9.47 -5.22
N HIS A 162 6.17 -8.37 -5.30
CA HIS A 162 5.90 -7.67 -6.55
C HIS A 162 7.14 -6.98 -7.14
N GLU A 163 8.03 -6.43 -6.30
CA GLU A 163 9.33 -5.87 -6.71
C GLU A 163 10.26 -6.97 -7.25
N ASP A 164 10.37 -8.09 -6.54
CA ASP A 164 11.19 -9.23 -6.96
C ASP A 164 10.64 -9.88 -8.26
N ASP A 165 9.32 -9.96 -8.45
CA ASP A 165 8.69 -10.38 -9.71
C ASP A 165 8.99 -9.39 -10.85
N GLY A 166 8.97 -8.08 -10.54
CA GLY A 166 9.40 -7.02 -11.46
C GLY A 166 10.81 -7.26 -12.03
N ALA A 167 11.74 -7.76 -11.21
CA ALA A 167 13.08 -8.14 -11.63
C ALA A 167 13.11 -9.47 -12.43
N VAL A 168 12.13 -10.35 -12.23
CA VAL A 168 11.99 -11.66 -12.89
C VAL A 168 11.09 -11.62 -14.14
N ARG A 169 10.59 -10.44 -14.54
CA ARG A 169 9.85 -10.18 -15.81
C ARG A 169 10.55 -10.70 -17.08
N SER A 170 11.77 -11.23 -16.98
CA SER A 170 12.45 -11.95 -18.06
C SER A 170 12.00 -13.41 -18.27
N MET A 171 11.47 -14.17 -17.29
CA MET A 171 11.15 -15.61 -17.51
C MET A 171 10.03 -16.22 -16.61
N HIS A 172 8.83 -16.37 -17.18
CA HIS A 172 7.86 -17.49 -17.07
C HIS A 172 7.33 -18.08 -15.73
N SER A 173 7.58 -17.55 -14.52
CA SER A 173 7.11 -18.27 -13.30
C SER A 173 6.64 -17.53 -12.01
N PRO A 174 6.69 -16.20 -11.82
CA PRO A 174 6.44 -15.67 -10.46
C PRO A 174 4.96 -15.35 -10.11
N ALA A 175 4.09 -15.07 -11.09
CA ALA A 175 2.68 -14.76 -10.82
C ALA A 175 1.92 -15.90 -10.10
N VAL A 176 2.32 -17.16 -10.33
CA VAL A 176 1.72 -18.33 -9.65
C VAL A 176 2.16 -18.42 -8.19
N GLU A 177 3.40 -18.05 -7.88
CA GLU A 177 3.93 -18.05 -6.50
C GLU A 177 3.37 -16.88 -5.69
N LEU A 178 3.34 -15.67 -6.27
CA LEU A 178 2.70 -14.50 -5.66
C LEU A 178 1.22 -14.78 -5.37
N ARG A 179 0.52 -15.47 -6.27
CA ARG A 179 -0.85 -15.94 -6.07
C ARG A 179 -0.97 -16.94 -4.92
N ARG A 180 -0.11 -17.98 -4.88
CA ARG A 180 -0.11 -18.96 -3.79
C ARG A 180 0.18 -18.29 -2.45
N ASP A 181 1.08 -17.32 -2.43
CA ASP A 181 1.47 -16.61 -1.23
C ASP A 181 0.38 -15.63 -0.77
N LEU A 182 -0.31 -14.95 -1.69
CA LEU A 182 -1.48 -14.13 -1.38
C LEU A 182 -2.64 -14.96 -0.82
N LEU A 183 -2.91 -16.13 -1.40
CA LEU A 183 -3.98 -17.03 -0.95
C LEU A 183 -3.59 -17.83 0.29
N GLY A 184 -2.31 -18.13 0.46
CA GLY A 184 -1.76 -18.99 1.52
C GLY A 184 -1.15 -18.23 2.70
N GLY A 185 -1.03 -16.90 2.63
CA GLY A 185 -0.50 -16.07 3.73
C GLY A 185 1.03 -15.98 3.81
N PHE A 186 1.76 -16.06 2.69
CA PHE A 186 3.22 -15.89 2.60
C PHE A 186 4.04 -16.81 3.56
N VAL A 187 3.73 -18.11 3.61
CA VAL A 187 4.26 -19.04 4.63
C VAL A 187 5.78 -19.33 4.51
N ASN A 188 6.43 -19.06 3.37
CA ASN A 188 7.83 -19.46 3.10
C ASN A 188 8.78 -18.32 2.67
N GLN A 189 8.41 -17.06 2.86
CA GLN A 189 9.30 -15.95 2.50
C GLN A 189 10.33 -15.67 3.61
N PRO A 190 11.51 -15.08 3.28
CA PRO A 190 12.44 -14.58 4.29
C PRO A 190 11.71 -13.72 5.32
N GLY A 191 12.18 -13.70 6.58
CA GLY A 191 11.58 -12.81 7.56
C GLY A 191 11.67 -11.37 7.08
N ILE A 192 10.65 -10.54 7.36
CA ILE A 192 10.69 -9.09 7.05
C ILE A 192 11.98 -8.46 7.60
N VAL A 193 12.42 -8.90 8.78
CA VAL A 193 13.69 -8.47 9.37
C VAL A 193 14.88 -8.83 8.47
N ASP A 194 14.93 -10.04 7.93
CA ASP A 194 15.99 -10.45 6.98
C ASP A 194 15.95 -9.62 5.70
N MET A 195 14.74 -9.28 5.21
CA MET A 195 14.58 -8.38 4.06
C MET A 195 15.14 -6.98 4.35
N LEU A 196 14.90 -6.44 5.55
CA LEU A 196 15.41 -5.13 5.97
C LEU A 196 16.93 -5.13 6.18
N TRP A 197 17.50 -6.24 6.63
CA TRP A 197 18.96 -6.42 6.74
C TRP A 197 19.62 -6.80 5.41
N GLY A 198 18.83 -7.17 4.41
CA GLY A 198 19.28 -7.42 3.05
C GLY A 198 19.98 -6.19 2.44
N LYS A 199 20.80 -6.44 1.41
CA LYS A 199 21.38 -5.36 0.62
C LYS A 199 20.26 -4.65 -0.13
N ILE A 200 20.23 -3.32 -0.04
CA ILE A 200 19.41 -2.49 -0.91
C ILE A 200 19.90 -2.75 -2.32
N LYS A 201 19.06 -3.33 -3.18
CA LYS A 201 19.35 -3.46 -4.61
C LYS A 201 19.15 -2.10 -5.26
N ILE A 202 20.21 -1.30 -5.25
CA ILE A 202 20.23 0.01 -5.89
C ILE A 202 20.26 -0.23 -7.41
N GLY A 203 19.19 0.14 -8.12
CA GLY A 203 19.05 -0.06 -9.57
C GLY A 203 17.67 -0.57 -10.00
N GLU A 204 16.92 -1.26 -9.13
CA GLU A 204 15.60 -1.76 -9.51
C GLU A 204 14.59 -0.61 -9.65
N TYR A 205 13.68 -0.65 -10.62
CA TYR A 205 12.60 0.33 -10.73
C TYR A 205 11.59 0.14 -9.58
N ILE A 206 11.21 1.21 -8.89
CA ILE A 206 10.16 1.17 -7.86
C ILE A 206 8.92 1.82 -8.45
N THR A 207 7.79 1.12 -8.44
CA THR A 207 6.51 1.72 -8.83
C THR A 207 6.12 2.78 -7.81
N ALA A 208 5.43 3.84 -8.24
CA ALA A 208 4.99 4.91 -7.33
C ALA A 208 4.18 4.33 -6.15
N THR A 209 3.27 3.38 -6.43
CA THR A 209 2.43 2.76 -5.40
C THR A 209 3.24 1.94 -4.41
N SER A 210 4.19 1.12 -4.87
CA SER A 210 5.03 0.32 -3.97
C SER A 210 5.88 1.22 -3.08
N GLY A 211 6.49 2.27 -3.62
CA GLY A 211 7.29 3.19 -2.82
C GLY A 211 6.43 3.97 -1.80
N LEU A 212 5.25 4.46 -2.21
CA LEU A 212 4.36 5.22 -1.32
C LEU A 212 3.89 4.34 -0.15
N ALA A 213 3.57 3.08 -0.43
CA ALA A 213 3.14 2.13 0.57
C ALA A 213 4.27 1.66 1.49
N ALA A 214 5.43 1.32 0.92
CA ALA A 214 6.61 0.91 1.70
C ALA A 214 7.04 2.02 2.67
N MET A 215 7.04 3.27 2.22
CA MET A 215 7.34 4.41 3.09
C MET A 215 6.37 4.57 4.25
N LEU A 216 5.06 4.47 3.99
CA LEU A 216 4.06 4.60 5.04
C LEU A 216 4.16 3.47 6.08
N ILE A 217 4.42 2.24 5.62
CA ILE A 217 4.62 1.09 6.49
C ILE A 217 5.87 1.25 7.36
N LEU A 218 7.00 1.66 6.75
CA LEU A 218 8.23 1.95 7.50
C LEU A 218 8.00 3.06 8.53
N PHE A 219 7.26 4.10 8.16
CA PHE A 219 6.89 5.18 9.09
C PHE A 219 6.09 4.65 10.30
N TRP A 220 5.12 3.74 10.08
CA TRP A 220 4.39 3.09 11.17
C TRP A 220 5.29 2.27 12.08
N TRP A 221 6.15 1.41 11.51
CA TRP A 221 7.07 0.57 12.29
C TRP A 221 8.05 1.40 13.10
N ILE A 222 8.68 2.41 12.49
CA ILE A 222 9.62 3.31 13.16
C ILE A 222 8.95 4.01 14.34
N ASN A 223 7.71 4.50 14.17
CA ASN A 223 6.99 5.16 15.25
C ASN A 223 6.64 4.21 16.40
N ASP A 224 6.19 3.00 16.10
CA ASP A 224 5.95 1.98 17.12
C ASP A 224 7.22 1.65 17.90
N LEU A 225 8.34 1.42 17.20
CA LEU A 225 9.63 1.14 17.82
C LEU A 225 10.12 2.32 18.66
N LYS A 226 10.01 3.56 18.18
CA LYS A 226 10.36 4.75 18.97
C LYS A 226 9.47 4.91 20.22
N ASN A 227 8.18 4.60 20.12
CA ASN A 227 7.29 4.62 21.29
C ASN A 227 7.68 3.58 22.34
N ILE A 228 8.14 2.39 21.91
CA ILE A 228 8.70 1.36 22.79
C ILE A 228 9.98 1.85 23.46
N GLU A 229 10.93 2.44 22.72
CA GLU A 229 12.17 2.93 23.31
C GLU A 229 11.91 4.07 24.32
N ASN A 230 11.00 5.00 23.99
CA ASN A 230 10.57 6.03 24.94
C ASN A 230 9.94 5.42 26.21
N PHE A 231 9.20 4.32 26.09
CA PHE A 231 8.65 3.62 27.24
C PHE A 231 9.73 2.97 28.12
N ARG A 232 10.82 2.47 27.53
CA ARG A 232 11.94 1.88 28.28
C ARG A 232 12.64 2.86 29.19
N GLU A 233 12.68 4.15 28.83
CA GLU A 233 13.23 5.19 29.69
C GLU A 233 12.49 5.30 31.03
N VAL A 234 11.21 4.96 31.06
CA VAL A 234 10.35 5.00 32.27
C VAL A 234 10.01 3.61 32.82
N GLU A 235 10.35 2.54 32.10
CA GLU A 235 10.03 1.15 32.48
C GLU A 235 10.59 0.81 33.86
N GLY A 236 11.84 1.19 34.14
CA GLY A 236 12.46 0.93 35.45
C GLY A 236 11.69 1.56 36.61
N TRP A 237 11.19 2.79 36.42
CA TRP A 237 10.33 3.45 37.40
C TRP A 237 8.96 2.76 37.52
N LEU A 238 8.35 2.37 36.40
CA LEU A 238 7.08 1.66 36.40
C LEU A 238 7.18 0.30 37.12
N ILE A 239 8.25 -0.47 36.90
CA ILE A 239 8.49 -1.74 37.59
C ILE A 239 8.63 -1.55 39.10
N GLN A 240 9.18 -0.42 39.56
CA GLN A 240 9.29 -0.12 40.99
C GLN A 240 7.94 0.25 41.62
N ASN A 241 6.99 0.78 40.84
CA ASN A 241 5.72 1.32 41.35
C ASN A 241 4.50 0.46 41.00
N LEU A 242 4.63 -0.45 40.04
CA LEU A 242 3.59 -1.34 39.55
C LEU A 242 4.05 -2.79 39.60
N ASN A 243 3.10 -3.72 39.49
CA ASN A 243 3.44 -5.11 39.27
C ASN A 243 4.09 -5.29 37.88
N ARG A 244 5.18 -6.07 37.80
CA ARG A 244 5.92 -6.33 36.56
C ARG A 244 5.02 -6.82 35.42
N ASP A 245 4.03 -7.66 35.71
CA ASP A 245 3.07 -8.17 34.73
C ASP A 245 2.21 -7.05 34.16
N VAL A 246 1.85 -6.04 34.97
CA VAL A 246 1.13 -4.85 34.51
C VAL A 246 1.99 -4.02 33.56
N VAL A 247 3.28 -3.87 33.86
CA VAL A 247 4.22 -3.16 32.98
C VAL A 247 4.36 -3.88 31.64
N TYR A 248 4.45 -5.21 31.65
CA TYR A 248 4.45 -6.01 30.41
C TYR A 248 3.16 -5.88 29.62
N MET A 249 2.00 -5.91 30.27
CA MET A 249 0.71 -5.68 29.59
C MET A 249 0.65 -4.29 28.95
N ILE A 250 1.18 -3.25 29.62
CA ILE A 250 1.27 -1.91 29.03
C ILE A 250 2.18 -1.96 27.79
N ALA A 251 3.38 -2.53 27.91
CA ALA A 251 4.35 -2.60 26.82
C ALA A 251 3.79 -3.32 25.57
N GLU A 252 3.03 -4.40 25.76
CA GLU A 252 2.38 -5.16 24.68
C GLU A 252 1.30 -4.35 23.94
N THR A 253 0.71 -3.35 24.59
CA THR A 253 -0.33 -2.48 24.00
C THR A 253 0.21 -1.22 23.32
N ILE A 254 1.51 -0.92 23.47
CA ILE A 254 2.14 0.26 22.86
C ILE A 254 2.16 0.16 21.32
N PRO A 255 2.63 -0.95 20.72
CA PRO A 255 2.71 -1.04 19.27
C PRO A 255 1.32 -1.20 18.68
N GLN A 256 1.06 -0.48 17.59
CA GLN A 256 -0.22 -0.50 16.89
C GLN A 256 -0.19 -1.44 15.69
N THR A 257 0.98 -1.60 15.08
CA THR A 257 1.23 -2.46 13.93
C THR A 257 1.21 -3.95 14.28
N ASP A 258 0.77 -4.77 13.33
CA ASP A 258 0.78 -6.23 13.51
C ASP A 258 2.21 -6.77 13.48
N PHE A 259 3.09 -6.18 12.65
CA PHE A 259 4.48 -6.58 12.55
C PHE A 259 5.22 -6.48 13.89
N VAL A 260 5.18 -5.31 14.54
CA VAL A 260 5.93 -5.07 15.78
C VAL A 260 5.40 -5.94 16.93
N ARG A 261 4.08 -6.14 17.00
CA ARG A 261 3.43 -7.04 17.98
C ARG A 261 3.79 -8.50 17.75
N THR A 262 3.57 -9.01 16.53
CA THR A 262 3.75 -10.42 16.19
C THR A 262 5.21 -10.85 16.31
N LYS A 263 6.16 -9.95 16.02
CA LYS A 263 7.60 -10.20 16.19
C LYS A 263 8.11 -9.93 17.61
N ARG A 264 7.23 -9.50 18.53
CA ARG A 264 7.56 -9.15 19.92
C ARG A 264 8.77 -8.22 20.03
N LEU A 265 8.86 -7.23 19.13
CA LEU A 265 10.02 -6.33 19.10
C LEU A 265 10.09 -5.44 20.35
N TYR A 266 9.00 -5.32 21.11
CA TYR A 266 8.99 -4.66 22.41
C TYR A 266 9.92 -5.30 23.45
N GLU A 267 10.47 -6.49 23.19
CA GLU A 267 11.39 -7.22 24.08
C GLU A 267 12.88 -6.96 23.81
N ASN A 268 13.23 -6.33 22.67
CA ASN A 268 14.62 -6.18 22.22
C ASN A 268 15.03 -4.71 22.08
N ASP A 269 16.28 -4.34 22.36
CA ASP A 269 16.82 -3.04 21.94
C ASP A 269 16.71 -2.88 20.42
N ASN A 270 15.84 -1.95 19.96
CA ASN A 270 15.55 -1.76 18.55
C ASN A 270 16.28 -0.57 17.95
N GLN A 271 17.20 0.09 18.66
CA GLN A 271 17.83 1.32 18.18
C GLN A 271 18.48 1.15 16.79
N LYS A 272 19.25 0.07 16.61
CA LYS A 272 19.87 -0.25 15.30
C LYS A 272 18.86 -0.58 14.21
N LEU A 273 17.73 -1.19 14.58
CA LEU A 273 16.66 -1.51 13.63
C LEU A 273 15.93 -0.23 13.19
N ILE A 274 15.69 0.70 14.12
CA ILE A 274 15.12 2.02 13.85
C ILE A 274 16.02 2.77 12.86
N GLU A 275 17.32 2.90 13.15
CA GLU A 275 18.30 3.56 12.26
C GLU A 275 18.31 2.93 10.86
N LYS A 276 18.26 1.59 10.80
CA LYS A 276 18.22 0.87 9.53
C LYS A 276 16.92 1.12 8.75
N MET A 277 15.77 1.15 9.42
CA MET A 277 14.48 1.44 8.79
C MET A 277 14.39 2.90 8.32
N GLU A 278 14.95 3.85 9.08
CA GLU A 278 15.03 5.26 8.69
C GLU A 278 15.85 5.45 7.41
N THR A 279 16.99 4.75 7.32
CA THR A 279 17.80 4.66 6.10
C THR A 279 16.98 4.15 4.90
N TRP A 280 16.21 3.07 5.08
CA TRP A 280 15.34 2.55 4.02
C TRP A 280 14.23 3.54 3.64
N MET A 281 13.62 4.19 4.63
CA MET A 281 12.56 5.18 4.40
C MET A 281 13.06 6.38 3.59
N GLU A 282 14.26 6.88 3.91
CA GLU A 282 14.90 7.95 3.14
C GLU A 282 15.28 7.50 1.73
N TYR A 283 15.80 6.28 1.57
CA TYR A 283 16.05 5.69 0.26
C TYR A 283 14.79 5.66 -0.62
N TYR A 284 13.67 5.13 -0.11
CA TYR A 284 12.41 5.10 -0.85
C TYR A 284 11.92 6.52 -1.17
N PHE A 285 12.11 7.47 -0.26
CA PHE A 285 11.71 8.87 -0.47
C PHE A 285 12.42 9.51 -1.65
N LEU A 286 13.76 9.46 -1.63
CA LEU A 286 14.61 10.05 -2.66
C LEU A 286 14.41 9.35 -4.01
N LYS A 287 14.34 8.01 -3.98
CA LYS A 287 14.15 7.22 -5.19
C LYS A 287 12.80 7.49 -5.85
N LEU A 288 11.72 7.62 -5.08
CA LEU A 288 10.43 8.03 -5.61
C LEU A 288 10.44 9.45 -6.16
N ALA A 289 11.06 10.39 -5.44
CA ALA A 289 11.16 11.77 -5.91
C ALA A 289 11.89 11.87 -7.25
N TYR A 290 12.88 11.00 -7.45
CA TYR A 290 13.63 10.89 -8.70
C TYR A 290 12.83 10.21 -9.82
N GLN A 291 12.29 9.00 -9.56
CA GLN A 291 11.62 8.19 -10.59
C GLN A 291 10.23 8.72 -10.97
N HIS A 292 9.56 9.43 -10.06
CA HIS A 292 8.17 9.88 -10.21
C HIS A 292 8.07 11.36 -9.86
N ALA A 293 8.46 12.20 -10.81
CA ALA A 293 8.46 13.66 -10.63
C ALA A 293 7.08 14.16 -10.16
N GLY A 294 7.07 14.92 -9.06
CA GLY A 294 5.86 15.52 -8.50
C GLY A 294 5.00 14.60 -7.62
N ILE A 295 5.37 13.33 -7.43
CA ILE A 295 4.55 12.36 -6.67
C ILE A 295 4.24 12.84 -5.24
N TRP A 296 5.22 13.44 -4.57
CA TRP A 296 5.07 13.93 -3.19
C TRP A 296 4.16 15.15 -3.10
N GLN A 297 4.30 16.10 -4.03
CA GLN A 297 3.43 17.27 -4.11
C GLN A 297 1.99 16.84 -4.39
N ARG A 298 1.81 15.85 -5.26
CA ARG A 298 0.49 15.29 -5.58
C ARG A 298 -0.14 14.58 -4.39
N LEU A 299 0.62 13.78 -3.67
CA LEU A 299 0.15 13.14 -2.45
C LEU A 299 -0.28 14.18 -1.40
N LEU A 300 0.54 15.21 -1.18
CA LEU A 300 0.22 16.32 -0.27
C LEU A 300 -1.03 17.10 -0.74
N GLU A 301 -1.20 17.35 -2.04
CA GLU A 301 -2.41 17.94 -2.60
C GLU A 301 -3.66 17.10 -2.26
N GLY A 302 -3.57 15.77 -2.41
CA GLY A 302 -4.63 14.85 -2.03
C GLY A 302 -4.96 14.91 -0.54
N ILE A 303 -3.94 14.98 0.32
CA ILE A 303 -4.12 15.11 1.77
C ILE A 303 -4.79 16.44 2.12
N ASP A 304 -4.27 17.55 1.61
CA ASP A 304 -4.71 18.91 1.93
C ASP A 304 -6.11 19.20 1.37
N ASN A 305 -6.47 18.63 0.21
CA ASN A 305 -7.75 18.85 -0.46
C ASN A 305 -8.76 17.71 -0.27
N ASN A 306 -8.56 16.82 0.70
CA ASN A 306 -9.47 15.69 0.99
C ASN A 306 -9.78 14.83 -0.25
N GLY A 307 -8.74 14.45 -0.99
CA GLY A 307 -8.83 13.61 -2.18
C GLY A 307 -9.31 14.34 -3.43
N ARG A 308 -9.40 15.68 -3.40
CA ARG A 308 -9.66 16.46 -4.60
C ARG A 308 -8.34 16.80 -5.26
N PHE A 309 -8.16 16.25 -6.45
CA PHE A 309 -6.97 16.41 -7.25
C PHE A 309 -7.26 17.33 -8.43
N SER A 310 -6.36 18.27 -8.74
CA SER A 310 -6.45 19.09 -9.95
C SER A 310 -6.42 18.20 -11.19
N SER A 311 -7.39 18.36 -12.09
CA SER A 311 -7.67 17.47 -13.22
C SER A 311 -6.63 17.51 -14.37
N GLN A 312 -5.47 18.12 -14.15
CA GLN A 312 -4.50 18.42 -15.21
C GLN A 312 -3.54 17.28 -15.55
N PHE A 313 -3.55 16.19 -14.78
CA PHE A 313 -2.53 15.14 -14.89
C PHE A 313 -3.21 13.79 -15.13
N GLY A 314 -2.70 12.99 -16.07
CA GLY A 314 -3.29 11.71 -16.49
C GLY A 314 -3.16 10.57 -15.46
N SER A 315 -3.15 9.33 -15.96
CA SER A 315 -3.10 8.08 -15.16
C SER A 315 -1.94 7.96 -14.17
N ALA A 316 -0.89 8.78 -14.30
CA ALA A 316 0.25 8.83 -13.39
C ALA A 316 -0.10 9.24 -11.94
N ASN A 317 -1.31 9.76 -11.70
CA ASN A 317 -1.75 10.16 -10.35
C ASN A 317 -2.36 9.04 -9.53
N LEU A 318 -2.83 7.97 -10.18
CA LEU A 318 -3.61 6.93 -9.53
C LEU A 318 -2.95 6.39 -8.24
N PRO A 319 -1.62 6.20 -8.17
CA PRO A 319 -0.92 5.85 -6.93
C PRO A 319 -1.20 6.81 -5.75
N ALA A 320 -1.09 8.12 -5.98
CA ALA A 320 -1.36 9.14 -4.96
C ALA A 320 -2.86 9.21 -4.62
N GLU A 321 -3.73 9.08 -5.62
CA GLU A 321 -5.19 9.07 -5.45
C GLU A 321 -5.69 7.88 -4.61
N LEU A 322 -5.02 6.74 -4.70
CA LEU A 322 -5.36 5.55 -3.93
C LEU A 322 -4.72 5.55 -2.53
N CYS A 323 -3.54 6.15 -2.36
CA CYS A 323 -2.81 6.10 -1.10
C CYS A 323 -3.08 7.30 -0.16
N TRP A 324 -3.54 8.45 -0.65
CA TRP A 324 -3.62 9.68 0.17
C TRP A 324 -4.44 9.51 1.45
N ARG A 325 -5.50 8.69 1.45
CA ARG A 325 -6.32 8.44 2.65
C ARG A 325 -5.49 7.79 3.75
N ALA A 326 -4.75 6.73 3.44
CA ALA A 326 -3.91 6.05 4.42
C ALA A 326 -2.85 6.99 5.01
N TRP A 327 -2.27 7.86 4.17
CA TRP A 327 -1.33 8.89 4.61
C TRP A 327 -1.99 9.96 5.48
N LYS A 328 -3.15 10.48 5.08
CA LYS A 328 -3.91 11.49 5.83
C LYS A 328 -4.35 10.97 7.20
N ASP A 329 -4.81 9.73 7.25
CA ASP A 329 -5.34 9.11 8.47
C ASP A 329 -4.21 8.67 9.42
N THR A 330 -2.95 8.74 8.98
CA THR A 330 -1.77 8.43 9.79
C THR A 330 -1.24 9.69 10.47
N PRO A 331 -1.30 9.79 11.82
CA PRO A 331 -0.81 10.98 12.52
C PRO A 331 0.69 11.20 12.30
N GLY A 332 1.07 12.44 11.95
CA GLY A 332 2.46 12.84 11.75
C GLY A 332 3.03 12.54 10.36
N ALA A 333 2.36 11.71 9.54
CA ALA A 333 2.90 11.29 8.25
C ALA A 333 2.96 12.46 7.24
N ALA A 334 1.92 13.31 7.20
CA ALA A 334 1.89 14.49 6.35
C ALA A 334 2.96 15.51 6.76
N GLU A 335 3.14 15.75 8.07
CA GLU A 335 4.16 16.64 8.61
C GLU A 335 5.57 16.15 8.26
N TYR A 336 5.79 14.84 8.37
CA TYR A 336 7.05 14.21 7.96
C TYR A 336 7.34 14.47 6.48
N LEU A 337 6.37 14.24 5.59
CA LEU A 337 6.54 14.53 4.15
C LEU A 337 6.83 16.01 3.88
N ARG A 338 6.12 16.93 4.53
CA ARG A 338 6.37 18.37 4.37
C ARG A 338 7.77 18.76 4.83
N GLY A 339 8.35 18.07 5.81
CA GLY A 339 9.74 18.25 6.24
C GLY A 339 10.77 17.66 5.27
N MET A 340 10.42 16.58 4.57
CA MET A 340 11.33 15.87 3.66
C MET A 340 11.35 16.46 2.25
N VAL A 341 10.22 16.93 1.72
CA VAL A 341 10.12 17.47 0.35
C VAL A 341 11.12 18.61 0.08
N PRO A 342 11.25 19.64 0.93
CA PRO A 342 12.24 20.70 0.72
C PRO A 342 13.68 20.16 0.72
N LYS A 343 13.99 19.15 1.54
CA LYS A 343 15.33 18.54 1.61
C LYS A 343 15.66 17.81 0.31
N ALA A 344 14.74 17.03 -0.24
CA ALA A 344 14.95 16.39 -1.54
C ALA A 344 15.10 17.41 -2.66
N VAL A 345 14.27 18.46 -2.70
CA VAL A 345 14.39 19.54 -3.70
C VAL A 345 15.77 20.21 -3.61
N GLN A 346 16.25 20.50 -2.40
CA GLN A 346 17.58 21.06 -2.19
C GLN A 346 18.68 20.11 -2.66
N TRP A 347 18.57 18.82 -2.31
CA TRP A 347 19.50 17.78 -2.74
C TRP A 347 19.58 17.68 -4.27
N PHE A 348 18.44 17.68 -4.97
CA PHE A 348 18.41 17.65 -6.44
C PHE A 348 19.06 18.89 -7.06
N LYS A 349 18.85 20.09 -6.51
CA LYS A 349 19.47 21.32 -7.01
C LYS A 349 21.00 21.30 -6.86
N GLU A 350 21.49 20.84 -5.71
CA GLU A 350 22.92 20.67 -5.47
C GLU A 350 23.53 19.66 -6.44
N LYS A 351 22.81 18.57 -6.77
CA LYS A 351 23.27 17.57 -7.73
C LYS A 351 23.22 18.03 -9.19
N GLU A 352 22.18 18.75 -9.61
CA GLU A 352 22.11 19.32 -10.96
C GLU A 352 23.28 20.27 -11.20
N SER A 353 23.67 21.06 -10.19
CA SER A 353 24.87 21.91 -10.27
C SER A 353 26.17 21.10 -10.43
N LEU A 354 26.26 19.91 -9.83
CA LEU A 354 27.41 19.02 -9.95
C LEU A 354 27.46 18.34 -11.32
N GLU A 355 26.32 17.95 -11.87
CA GLU A 355 26.22 17.39 -13.22
C GLU A 355 26.62 18.43 -14.29
N GLN A 356 26.16 19.68 -14.14
CA GLN A 356 26.57 20.77 -15.03
C GLN A 356 28.10 21.01 -15.00
N VAL A 357 28.73 20.87 -13.83
CA VAL A 357 30.20 20.97 -13.67
C VAL A 357 30.93 19.76 -14.30
N LYS A 358 30.38 18.54 -14.19
CA LYS A 358 30.99 17.32 -14.77
C LYS A 358 30.83 17.22 -16.29
N VAL A 359 29.69 17.64 -16.83
CA VAL A 359 29.47 17.75 -18.29
C VAL A 359 30.45 18.77 -18.88
N ALA A 360 30.76 19.85 -18.18
CA ALA A 360 31.81 20.79 -18.58
C ALA A 360 33.23 20.19 -18.52
N GLY A 361 33.44 19.12 -17.74
CA GLY A 361 34.70 18.40 -17.58
C GLY A 361 34.88 17.14 -18.46
N GLY A 362 33.89 16.78 -19.28
CA GLY A 362 34.00 15.69 -20.27
C GLY A 362 33.94 14.25 -19.72
N ILE A 363 33.52 14.05 -18.47
CA ILE A 363 33.38 12.72 -17.88
C ILE A 363 31.91 12.27 -18.02
N ARG A 364 31.66 11.25 -18.85
CA ARG A 364 30.39 10.51 -18.84
C ARG A 364 30.54 9.34 -17.87
N VAL A 365 30.05 9.50 -16.66
CA VAL A 365 29.84 8.37 -15.74
C VAL A 365 28.44 7.83 -15.99
N ASP A 366 28.29 6.50 -15.99
CA ASP A 366 26.98 5.87 -16.06
C ASP A 366 26.20 6.26 -14.81
N TRP A 367 25.05 6.91 -15.00
CA TRP A 367 24.35 7.68 -13.98
C TRP A 367 23.91 6.80 -12.79
N GLU A 368 23.65 5.51 -13.06
CA GLU A 368 23.30 4.51 -12.05
C GLU A 368 24.50 4.12 -11.15
N GLU A 369 25.72 4.00 -11.70
CA GLU A 369 26.93 3.70 -10.90
C GLU A 369 27.33 4.86 -10.00
N GLU A 370 27.15 6.11 -10.44
CA GLU A 370 27.51 7.28 -9.64
C GLU A 370 26.51 7.52 -8.50
N GLN A 371 25.22 7.23 -8.72
CA GLN A 371 24.20 7.26 -7.67
C GLN A 371 24.43 6.15 -6.63
N MET A 372 24.93 4.96 -7.03
CA MET A 372 25.32 3.91 -6.09
C MET A 372 26.43 4.34 -5.12
N ILE A 373 27.41 5.10 -5.61
CA ILE A 373 28.51 5.63 -4.78
C ILE A 373 27.98 6.75 -3.86
N LEU A 374 27.15 7.65 -4.38
CA LEU A 374 26.65 8.80 -3.63
C LEU A 374 25.57 8.46 -2.60
N PHE A 375 24.71 7.47 -2.85
CA PHE A 375 23.82 6.93 -1.81
C PHE A 375 24.62 6.24 -0.71
N GLY A 376 25.71 5.55 -1.05
CA GLY A 376 26.65 4.99 -0.07
C GLY A 376 27.31 6.06 0.80
N GLU A 377 27.76 7.17 0.21
CA GLU A 377 28.37 8.30 0.93
C GLU A 377 27.36 9.06 1.80
N PHE A 378 26.16 9.33 1.28
CA PHE A 378 25.09 10.01 2.01
C PHE A 378 24.61 9.18 3.21
N LEU A 379 24.40 7.87 3.04
CA LEU A 379 24.06 6.96 4.15
C LEU A 379 25.21 6.71 5.14
N SER A 380 26.43 7.13 4.81
CA SER A 380 27.59 7.03 5.73
C SER A 380 27.86 8.32 6.51
N THR A 381 27.20 9.42 6.14
CA THR A 381 27.37 10.75 6.75
C THR A 381 26.20 11.18 7.64
N VAL A 382 25.05 10.51 7.51
CA VAL A 382 23.93 10.51 8.47
C VAL A 382 24.14 9.35 9.43
#